data_AF-A0A7R7XV82-F1
#
_entry.id   AF-A0A7R7XV82-F1
#
_cell.length_a   1.000
_cell.length_b   1.000
_cell.length_c   1.000
_cell.angle_alpha   90.00
_cell.angle_beta   90.00
_cell.angle_gamma   90.00
#
_symmetry.space_group_name_H-M   'P 1'
#
loop_
_entity.id
_entity.type
_entity.pdbx_description
1 polymer ?
#
loop_
_entity_poly.entity_id
_entity_poly.type
_entity_poly.pdbx_seq_one_letter_code
_entity_poly.pdbx_strand_id
1 'polypeptide(L)'
;MPHAIAKVGDRVIAETDSWETVEGNIYFPESSIKDRSILQSSDLSTFCPWKGYASYWSIVVDGKTNENAVWYYKEPYDAAINIKDHVAFDKKQVEITDE
;
A
#
# COMPACT_ATOMS: atom_id res chain seq x y z
N MET A 1 -11.75 -17.96 4.24
CA MET A 1 -12.15 -16.94 3.25
C MET A 1 -10.94 -16.06 3.09
N PRO A 2 -10.56 -15.65 1.87
CA PRO A 2 -9.37 -14.84 1.68
C PRO A 2 -9.45 -13.60 2.58
N HIS A 3 -8.45 -13.36 3.41
CA HIS A 3 -8.40 -12.20 4.29
C HIS A 3 -6.97 -11.68 4.44
N ALA A 4 -6.74 -10.41 4.15
CA ALA A 4 -5.44 -9.78 4.23
C ALA A 4 -5.47 -8.56 5.16
N ILE A 5 -4.42 -8.39 5.96
CA ILE A 5 -4.26 -7.26 6.89
C ILE A 5 -2.86 -6.67 6.78
N ALA A 6 -2.77 -5.34 6.80
CA ALA A 6 -1.54 -4.57 6.94
C ALA A 6 -1.54 -3.79 8.27
N LYS A 7 -0.51 -3.96 9.11
CA LYS A 7 -0.42 -3.36 10.45
C LYS A 7 0.93 -2.71 10.73
N VAL A 8 0.91 -1.66 11.55
CA VAL A 8 2.11 -1.06 12.18
C VAL A 8 1.93 -1.16 13.69
N GLY A 9 2.70 -2.04 14.35
CA GLY A 9 2.41 -2.43 15.73
C GLY A 9 1.00 -3.00 15.84
N ASP A 10 0.21 -2.51 16.80
CA ASP A 10 -1.18 -2.96 17.01
C ASP A 10 -2.20 -2.22 16.11
N ARG A 11 -1.77 -1.22 15.34
CA ARG A 11 -2.66 -0.41 14.49
C ARG A 11 -2.86 -1.08 13.13
N VAL A 12 -4.11 -1.45 12.83
CA VAL A 12 -4.52 -1.87 11.48
C VAL A 12 -4.58 -0.66 10.55
N ILE A 13 -3.80 -0.71 9.47
CA ILE A 13 -3.74 0.33 8.45
C ILE A 13 -4.73 0.03 7.33
N ALA A 14 -4.74 -1.21 6.85
CA ALA A 14 -5.67 -1.69 5.83
C ALA A 14 -6.05 -3.15 6.08
N GLU A 15 -7.27 -3.52 5.68
CA GLU A 15 -7.79 -4.89 5.79
C GLU A 15 -8.80 -5.12 4.68
N THR A 16 -8.70 -6.26 3.98
CA THR A 16 -9.55 -6.57 2.82
C THR A 16 -9.72 -8.07 2.63
N ASP A 17 -10.86 -8.47 2.05
CA ASP A 17 -11.12 -9.85 1.62
C ASP A 17 -10.84 -10.05 0.12
N SER A 18 -10.43 -8.99 -0.58
CA SER A 18 -10.10 -9.00 -2.01
C SER A 18 -8.88 -8.13 -2.26
N TRP A 19 -7.90 -8.67 -2.98
CA TRP A 19 -6.66 -7.97 -3.31
C TRP A 19 -6.09 -8.50 -4.62
N GLU A 20 -5.12 -7.76 -5.15
CA GLU A 20 -4.29 -8.18 -6.27
C GLU A 20 -2.91 -8.58 -5.76
N THR A 21 -2.27 -9.57 -6.40
CA THR A 21 -0.90 -9.96 -6.08
C THR A 21 -0.01 -9.75 -7.29
N VAL A 22 1.01 -8.91 -7.15
CA VAL A 22 1.98 -8.60 -8.22
C VAL A 22 3.39 -8.66 -7.66
N GLU A 23 4.24 -9.49 -8.27
CA GLU A 23 5.64 -9.70 -7.85
C GLU A 23 5.79 -10.03 -6.34
N GLY A 24 4.84 -10.82 -5.81
CA GLY A 24 4.83 -11.21 -4.40
C GLY A 24 4.41 -10.11 -3.43
N ASN A 25 3.95 -8.95 -3.92
CA ASN A 25 3.35 -7.90 -3.10
C ASN A 25 1.83 -7.96 -3.16
N ILE A 26 1.18 -7.75 -2.02
CA ILE A 26 -0.26 -7.63 -1.90
C ILE A 26 -0.63 -6.17 -2.14
N TYR A 27 -1.51 -5.96 -3.11
CA TYR A 27 -2.11 -4.68 -3.44
C TYR A 27 -3.52 -4.67 -2.85
N PHE A 28 -3.67 -3.90 -1.79
CA PHE A 28 -4.93 -3.65 -1.11
C PHE A 28 -5.72 -2.59 -1.87
N PRO A 29 -7.05 -2.74 -2.06
CA PRO A 29 -7.86 -1.64 -2.56
C PRO A 29 -7.65 -0.39 -1.68
N GLU A 30 -7.50 0.78 -2.28
CA GLU A 30 -7.27 2.01 -1.52
C GLU A 30 -8.46 2.33 -0.57
N SER A 31 -9.65 1.81 -0.88
CA SER A 31 -10.85 1.86 -0.03
C SER A 31 -10.75 1.00 1.22
N SER A 32 -9.82 0.05 1.29
CA SER A 32 -9.62 -0.85 2.44
C SER A 32 -8.77 -0.22 3.55
N ILE A 33 -8.23 0.97 3.33
CA ILE A 33 -7.52 1.79 4.32
C ILE A 33 -8.51 2.24 5.40
N LYS A 34 -8.21 1.90 6.66
CA LYS A 34 -9.14 2.14 7.79
C LYS A 34 -9.20 3.60 8.22
N ASP A 35 -8.11 4.32 8.09
CA ASP A 35 -7.99 5.71 8.51
C ASP A 35 -7.00 6.42 7.60
N ARG A 36 -7.46 7.35 6.77
CA ARG A 36 -6.58 8.11 5.87
C ARG A 36 -5.82 9.22 6.57
N SER A 37 -6.24 9.66 7.77
CA SER A 37 -5.61 10.79 8.46
C SER A 37 -4.19 10.47 8.95
N ILE A 38 -3.85 9.18 9.06
CA ILE A 38 -2.51 8.71 9.41
C ILE A 38 -1.57 8.67 8.20
N LEU A 39 -2.05 8.93 6.99
CA LEU A 39 -1.25 8.89 5.77
C LEU A 39 -0.83 10.31 5.39
N GLN A 40 0.46 10.49 5.13
CA GLN A 40 1.03 11.74 4.68
C GLN A 40 1.61 11.60 3.28
N SER A 41 1.36 12.59 2.43
CA SER A 41 1.95 12.64 1.09
C SER A 41 3.47 12.73 1.15
N SER A 42 4.14 11.94 0.32
CA SER A 42 5.58 12.06 0.07
C SER A 42 5.83 12.62 -1.32
N ASP A 43 6.92 13.39 -1.46
CA ASP A 43 7.42 13.87 -2.75
C ASP A 43 8.19 12.77 -3.52
N LEU A 44 8.41 11.60 -2.88
CA LEU A 44 9.10 10.49 -3.52
C LEU A 44 8.26 9.94 -4.69
N SER A 45 8.91 9.77 -5.84
CA SER A 45 8.40 8.99 -6.95
C SER A 45 9.50 8.10 -7.53
N THR A 46 9.14 6.88 -7.92
CA THR A 46 10.04 5.93 -8.56
C THR A 46 9.45 5.41 -9.86
N PHE A 47 10.29 5.13 -10.83
CA PHE A 47 9.86 4.68 -12.15
C PHE A 47 10.04 3.16 -12.31
N CYS A 48 8.98 2.47 -12.72
CA CYS A 48 9.00 1.08 -13.13
C CYS A 48 8.67 0.99 -14.63
N PRO A 49 9.50 0.33 -15.47
CA PRO A 49 9.33 0.30 -16.92
C PRO A 49 7.96 -0.19 -17.41
N TRP A 50 7.30 -1.05 -16.64
CA TRP A 50 6.04 -1.69 -17.04
C TRP A 50 4.84 -1.30 -16.17
N LYS A 51 5.06 -0.75 -14.97
CA LYS A 51 3.97 -0.28 -14.10
C LYS A 51 3.74 1.24 -14.18
N GLY A 52 4.73 2.02 -14.61
CA GLY A 52 4.68 3.48 -14.61
C GLY A 52 5.34 4.10 -13.38
N TYR A 53 4.85 5.26 -12.94
CA TYR A 53 5.40 6.00 -11.81
C TYR A 53 4.69 5.63 -10.51
N ALA A 54 5.43 5.08 -9.56
CA ALA A 54 4.97 4.89 -8.21
C ALA A 54 4.98 6.23 -7.46
N SER A 55 3.95 6.44 -6.66
CA SER A 55 3.83 7.52 -5.67
C SER A 55 3.82 6.90 -4.28
N TYR A 56 4.23 7.67 -3.27
CA TYR A 56 4.42 7.15 -1.92
C TYR A 56 3.65 7.96 -0.89
N TRP A 57 3.24 7.27 0.18
CA TRP A 57 2.78 7.87 1.42
C TRP A 57 3.61 7.35 2.60
N SER A 58 3.79 8.22 3.59
CA SER A 58 4.33 7.85 4.90
C SER A 58 3.17 7.56 5.86
N ILE A 59 3.38 6.61 6.78
CA ILE A 59 2.39 6.25 7.81
C ILE A 59 2.80 6.90 9.13
N VAL A 60 1.89 7.63 9.77
CA VAL A 60 2.11 8.28 11.07
C VAL A 60 1.24 7.64 12.13
N VAL A 61 1.85 6.88 13.04
CA VAL A 61 1.15 6.19 14.14
C VAL A 61 1.91 6.46 15.44
N ASP A 62 1.18 6.84 16.49
CA ASP A 62 1.71 7.08 17.84
C ASP A 62 2.93 8.02 17.89
N GLY A 63 2.91 9.06 17.05
CA GLY A 63 3.99 10.06 16.96
C GLY A 63 5.26 9.57 16.25
N LYS A 64 5.24 8.38 15.64
CA LYS A 64 6.31 7.85 14.79
C LYS A 64 5.88 7.89 13.32
N THR A 65 6.85 8.14 12.45
CA THR A 65 6.64 8.14 11.01
C THR A 65 7.39 6.98 10.37
N ASN A 66 6.67 6.12 9.65
CA ASN A 66 7.21 5.11 8.76
C ASN A 66 7.27 5.72 7.37
N GLU A 67 8.45 6.25 7.02
CA GLU A 67 8.65 7.03 5.80
C GLU A 67 8.50 6.17 4.54
N ASN A 68 7.71 6.67 3.58
CA ASN A 68 7.47 6.01 2.29
C ASN A 68 7.00 4.55 2.40
N ALA A 69 6.30 4.21 3.49
CA ALA A 69 5.90 2.85 3.81
C ALA A 69 4.72 2.33 2.97
N VAL A 70 4.06 3.21 2.21
CA VAL A 70 2.99 2.85 1.27
C VAL A 70 3.40 3.33 -0.12
N TRP A 71 3.21 2.49 -1.14
CA TRP A 71 3.31 2.92 -2.53
C TRP A 71 2.07 2.53 -3.33
N TYR A 72 1.80 3.30 -4.37
CA TYR A 72 0.68 3.09 -5.27
C TYR A 72 1.01 3.67 -6.66
N TYR A 73 0.28 3.23 -7.67
CA TYR A 73 0.40 3.75 -9.03
C TYR A 73 -0.86 4.54 -9.35
N LYS A 74 -0.75 5.87 -9.42
CA LYS A 74 -1.88 6.76 -9.72
C LYS A 74 -2.39 6.56 -11.16
N GLU A 75 -1.45 6.38 -12.07
CA GLU A 75 -1.71 6.16 -13.50
C GLU A 75 -0.86 4.97 -13.96
N PRO A 76 -1.21 3.74 -13.56
CA PRO A 76 -0.47 2.57 -13.98
C PRO A 76 -0.62 2.37 -15.48
N TYR A 77 0.40 1.82 -16.13
CA TYR A 77 0.31 1.42 -17.53
C TYR A 77 -0.62 0.22 -17.69
N ASP A 78 -1.07 -0.02 -18.93
CA ASP A 78 -2.05 -1.06 -19.25
C ASP A 78 -1.67 -2.45 -18.72
N ALA A 79 -0.38 -2.78 -18.72
CA ALA A 79 0.14 -4.05 -18.21
C ALA A 79 -0.04 -4.23 -16.68
N ALA A 80 -0.27 -3.14 -15.94
CA ALA A 80 -0.47 -3.11 -14.50
C ALA A 80 -1.82 -2.46 -14.12
N ILE A 81 -2.78 -2.39 -15.04
CA ILE A 81 -4.05 -1.68 -14.80
C ILE A 81 -4.89 -2.33 -13.67
N ASN A 82 -4.68 -3.62 -13.40
CA ASN A 82 -5.36 -4.34 -12.33
C ASN A 82 -5.05 -3.78 -10.94
N ILE A 83 -3.87 -3.17 -10.74
CA ILE A 83 -3.48 -2.53 -9.47
C ILE A 83 -3.79 -1.03 -9.43
N LYS A 84 -4.58 -0.51 -10.38
CA LYS A 84 -5.11 0.85 -10.29
C LYS A 84 -6.02 0.97 -9.07
N ASP A 85 -5.95 2.10 -8.37
CA ASP A 85 -6.72 2.36 -7.13
C ASP A 85 -6.41 1.35 -6.01
N HIS A 86 -5.21 0.74 -6.06
CA HIS A 86 -4.68 -0.12 -5.03
C HIS A 86 -3.36 0.42 -4.47
N VAL A 87 -3.06 0.02 -3.24
CA VAL A 87 -1.86 0.39 -2.50
C VAL A 87 -1.14 -0.86 -2.01
N ALA A 88 0.17 -0.80 -1.92
CA ALA A 88 0.98 -1.85 -1.32
C ALA A 88 1.90 -1.25 -0.24
N PHE A 89 2.38 -2.11 0.66
CA PHE A 89 3.09 -1.73 1.87
C PHE A 89 4.51 -2.29 1.91
N ASP A 90 5.46 -1.51 2.43
CA ASP A 90 6.84 -1.97 2.62
C ASP A 90 6.89 -3.00 3.75
N LYS A 91 7.13 -4.26 3.38
CA LYS A 91 7.20 -5.40 4.30
C LYS A 91 8.29 -5.29 5.38
N LYS A 92 9.24 -4.36 5.23
CA LYS A 92 10.24 -4.07 6.29
C LYS A 92 9.69 -3.16 7.38
N GLN A 93 8.64 -2.40 7.08
CA GLN A 93 8.08 -1.37 7.95
C GLN A 93 6.64 -1.69 8.40
N VAL A 94 5.95 -2.54 7.64
CA VAL A 94 4.54 -2.90 7.83
C VAL A 94 4.42 -4.41 7.86
N GLU A 95 3.76 -4.94 8.89
CA GLU A 95 3.44 -6.36 8.98
C GLU A 95 2.26 -6.66 8.07
N ILE A 96 2.42 -7.62 7.17
CA ILE A 96 1.38 -8.05 6.23
C ILE A 96 1.10 -9.53 6.48
N THR A 97 -0.16 -9.85 6.70
CA THR A 97 -0.65 -11.22 6.85
C THR A 97 -1.78 -11.47 5.87
N ASP A 98 -1.79 -12.63 5.23
CA ASP A 98 -2.86 -13.11 4.35
C ASP A 98 -3.18 -14.58 4.62
N GLU A 99 -4.47 -14.93 4.67
CA GLU A 99 -5.00 -16.30 4.88
C GLU A 99 -6.10 -16.68 3.89
#